data_AF-A0A3D2E422-F1
#
_entry.id   AF-A0A3D2E422-F1
#
_cell.length_a   1.000
_cell.length_b   1.000
_cell.length_c   1.000
_cell.angle_alpha   90.00
_cell.angle_beta   90.00
_cell.angle_gamma   90.00
#
_symmetry.space_group_name_H-M   'P 1'
#
loop_
_entity.id
_entity.type
_entity.pdbx_description
1 polymer ?
#
loop_
_entity_poly.entity_id
_entity_poly.type
_entity_poly.pdbx_seq_one_letter_code
_entity_poly.pdbx_strand_id
1 'polypeptide(L)'
;VRKRIKSPDLVMKTFQVGRYSATTVALAYIRGVADDKIVERLIRKIEQIDVDGVVDSAYVLSFIQSKKNSFFIQAGTTEKPDAATAKLLEGRIVIIVDGSPIAITLPYLVFEDVQDGYDYYSGDWRASMIRMFRLFGAMLTVLLPGAYIALQTYHFQLLPIKFLMTLMSATTNIPFPPAIEMLLVMTLFEVLNQASIRMPRYFGISLSVVGAIVLGDTAVKSGLISSPSVLVVALSAIGIFCVPDQVGTMSILRFLYLCISAVLGFVGMIILTIVIIAYLASLENFGTPYLAPYAPRISPDLQDGVLKADSAAMELRPYSIPTQNRRRIRKD
;
A
#
# COMPACT_ATOMS: atom_id res chain seq x y z
N VAL A 1 2.12 -20.41 -12.19
CA VAL A 1 0.89 -20.15 -12.99
C VAL A 1 0.38 -21.39 -13.75
N ARG A 2 1.08 -21.91 -14.78
CA ARG A 2 0.61 -23.06 -15.59
C ARG A 2 0.22 -24.34 -14.81
N LYS A 3 0.84 -24.59 -13.65
CA LYS A 3 0.44 -25.70 -12.78
C LYS A 3 -0.99 -25.56 -12.24
N ARG A 4 -1.50 -24.33 -12.10
CA ARG A 4 -2.83 -23.99 -11.57
C ARG A 4 -3.85 -23.77 -12.69
N ILE A 5 -3.53 -22.97 -13.71
CA ILE A 5 -4.38 -22.77 -14.90
C ILE A 5 -3.87 -23.69 -16.02
N LYS A 6 -4.63 -24.75 -16.28
CA LYS A 6 -4.35 -25.72 -17.35
C LYS A 6 -5.09 -25.42 -18.68
N SER A 7 -5.89 -24.35 -18.71
CA SER A 7 -6.64 -23.98 -19.92
C SER A 7 -5.69 -23.62 -21.07
N PRO A 8 -5.97 -24.05 -22.31
CA PRO A 8 -5.26 -23.59 -23.50
C PRO A 8 -5.44 -22.08 -23.75
N ASP A 9 -6.48 -21.46 -23.17
CA ASP A 9 -6.73 -20.03 -23.29
C ASP A 9 -5.74 -19.17 -22.48
N LEU A 10 -4.94 -19.78 -21.59
CA LEU A 10 -3.85 -19.09 -20.93
C LEU A 10 -2.72 -18.84 -21.93
N VAL A 11 -2.60 -17.59 -22.35
CA VAL A 11 -1.54 -17.13 -23.26
C VAL A 11 -0.37 -16.60 -22.43
N MET A 12 0.84 -17.02 -22.81
CA MET A 12 2.11 -16.51 -22.28
C MET A 12 2.91 -15.99 -23.47
N LYS A 13 2.96 -14.67 -23.67
CA LYS A 13 3.80 -14.05 -24.71
C LYS A 13 5.14 -13.65 -24.11
N THR A 14 6.23 -14.17 -24.66
CA THR A 14 7.60 -13.92 -24.18
C THR A 14 8.30 -12.88 -25.05
N PHE A 15 9.13 -12.06 -24.41
CA PHE A 15 9.95 -11.01 -25.01
C PHE A 15 11.38 -11.16 -24.48
N GLN A 16 12.35 -10.67 -25.26
CA GLN A 16 13.73 -10.49 -24.80
C GLN A 16 13.97 -9.01 -24.60
N VAL A 17 14.35 -8.60 -23.38
CA VAL A 17 14.53 -7.20 -22.99
C VAL A 17 15.90 -7.01 -22.35
N GLY A 18 16.58 -5.93 -22.72
CA GLY A 18 17.91 -5.60 -22.21
C GLY A 18 19.02 -5.94 -23.20
N ARG A 19 19.87 -4.96 -23.52
CA ARG A 19 20.95 -5.08 -24.52
C ARG A 19 22.02 -6.10 -24.12
N TYR A 20 22.38 -6.12 -22.85
CA TYR A 20 23.39 -7.02 -22.29
C TYR A 20 22.79 -8.21 -21.55
N SER A 21 21.68 -8.00 -20.83
CA SER A 21 21.09 -9.06 -20.01
C SER A 21 20.26 -10.05 -20.83
N ALA A 22 19.71 -9.63 -21.97
CA ALA A 22 18.77 -10.43 -22.78
C ALA A 22 17.76 -11.18 -21.88
N THR A 23 17.14 -10.44 -20.96
CA THR A 23 16.27 -11.01 -19.92
C THR A 23 14.94 -11.38 -20.54
N THR A 24 14.47 -12.60 -20.27
CA THR A 24 13.17 -13.04 -20.75
C THR A 24 12.05 -12.42 -19.91
N VAL A 25 11.17 -11.66 -20.55
CA VAL A 25 9.95 -11.09 -19.93
C VAL A 25 8.74 -11.81 -20.50
N ALA A 26 7.89 -12.38 -19.64
CA ALA A 26 6.67 -13.08 -20.02
C ALA A 26 5.43 -12.30 -19.60
N LEU A 27 4.59 -11.95 -20.57
CA LEU A 27 3.27 -11.38 -20.37
C LEU A 27 2.21 -12.49 -20.42
N ALA A 28 1.49 -12.69 -19.32
CA ALA A 28 0.50 -13.73 -19.11
C ALA A 28 -0.91 -13.14 -19.04
N TYR A 29 -1.86 -13.72 -19.77
CA TYR A 29 -3.28 -13.34 -19.72
C TYR A 29 -4.17 -14.50 -20.18
N ILE A 30 -5.47 -14.44 -19.88
CA ILE A 30 -6.46 -15.41 -20.37
C ILE A 30 -7.19 -14.80 -21.57
N ARG A 31 -7.05 -15.44 -22.73
CA ARG A 31 -7.75 -15.05 -23.96
C ARG A 31 -9.26 -15.14 -23.77
N GLY A 32 -10.00 -14.14 -24.26
CA GLY A 32 -11.45 -14.08 -24.10
C GLY A 32 -11.92 -13.61 -22.71
N VAL A 33 -11.01 -13.33 -21.78
CA VAL A 33 -11.32 -12.76 -20.46
C VAL A 33 -10.68 -11.39 -20.31
N ALA A 34 -9.36 -11.30 -20.52
CA ALA A 34 -8.64 -10.02 -20.47
C ALA A 34 -9.06 -9.10 -21.62
N ASP A 35 -8.97 -7.78 -21.40
CA ASP A 35 -9.23 -6.79 -22.44
C ASP A 35 -8.05 -6.70 -23.43
N ASP A 36 -8.31 -7.01 -24.70
CA ASP A 36 -7.29 -7.02 -25.76
C ASP A 36 -6.60 -5.66 -25.94
N LYS A 37 -7.29 -4.52 -25.70
CA LYS A 37 -6.66 -3.20 -25.83
C LYS A 37 -5.61 -2.97 -24.76
N ILE A 38 -5.85 -3.46 -23.54
CA ILE A 38 -4.87 -3.39 -22.45
C ILE A 38 -3.68 -4.30 -22.78
N VAL A 39 -3.95 -5.53 -23.23
CA VAL A 39 -2.92 -6.49 -23.64
C VAL A 39 -2.02 -5.90 -24.71
N GLU A 40 -2.58 -5.40 -25.81
CA GLU A 40 -1.82 -4.77 -26.90
C GLU A 40 -0.99 -3.56 -26.44
N ARG A 41 -1.57 -2.71 -25.58
CA ARG A 41 -0.87 -1.54 -25.05
C ARG A 41 0.35 -1.95 -24.22
N LEU A 42 0.22 -3.00 -23.40
CA LEU A 42 1.35 -3.52 -22.61
C LEU A 42 2.40 -4.19 -23.49
N ILE A 43 1.98 -4.95 -24.49
CA ILE A 43 2.89 -5.56 -25.47
C ILE A 43 3.76 -4.47 -26.13
N ARG A 44 3.14 -3.42 -26.67
CA ARG A 44 3.86 -2.31 -27.32
C ARG A 44 4.81 -1.61 -26.36
N LYS A 45 4.40 -1.40 -25.10
CA LYS A 45 5.26 -0.79 -24.08
C LYS A 45 6.47 -1.66 -23.74
N ILE A 46 6.30 -2.98 -23.62
CA ILE A 46 7.40 -3.92 -23.33
C ILE A 46 8.37 -4.00 -24.52
N GLU A 47 7.86 -4.06 -25.75
CA GLU A 47 8.68 -4.09 -26.98
C GLU A 47 9.51 -2.81 -27.18
N GLN A 48 9.09 -1.68 -26.60
CA GLN A 48 9.80 -0.40 -26.65
C GLN A 48 10.85 -0.20 -25.54
N ILE A 49 11.03 -1.18 -24.64
CA ILE A 49 12.00 -1.05 -23.56
C ILE A 49 13.41 -1.24 -24.13
N ASP A 50 14.17 -0.15 -24.20
CA ASP A 50 15.60 -0.16 -24.52
C ASP A 50 16.41 0.26 -23.28
N VAL A 51 17.09 -0.72 -22.68
CA VAL A 51 17.94 -0.57 -21.49
C VAL A 51 19.14 -1.50 -21.56
N ASP A 52 20.20 -1.20 -20.79
CA ASP A 52 21.37 -2.09 -20.69
C ASP A 52 21.02 -3.49 -20.19
N GLY A 53 20.16 -3.56 -19.17
CA GLY A 53 19.70 -4.83 -18.66
C GLY A 53 18.51 -4.68 -17.71
N VAL A 54 17.82 -5.79 -17.51
CA VAL A 54 16.70 -5.92 -16.58
C VAL A 54 17.11 -6.86 -15.47
N VAL A 55 17.33 -6.30 -14.27
CA VAL A 55 17.75 -7.06 -13.08
C VAL A 55 16.56 -7.57 -12.27
N ASP A 56 15.47 -6.80 -12.24
CA ASP A 56 14.27 -7.13 -11.48
C ASP A 56 12.99 -6.68 -12.22
N SER A 57 11.84 -7.24 -11.84
CA SER A 57 10.54 -6.84 -12.39
C SER A 57 10.26 -5.35 -12.20
N ALA A 58 10.74 -4.73 -11.12
CA ALA A 58 10.62 -3.29 -10.89
C ALA A 58 11.21 -2.40 -12.01
N TYR A 59 12.20 -2.91 -12.75
CA TYR A 59 12.77 -2.20 -13.90
C TYR A 59 11.73 -2.11 -15.02
N VAL A 60 11.13 -3.25 -15.38
CA VAL A 60 10.06 -3.31 -16.38
C VAL A 60 8.87 -2.45 -15.95
N LEU A 61 8.50 -2.52 -14.66
CA LEU A 61 7.43 -1.71 -14.08
C LEU A 61 7.61 -0.21 -14.38
N SER A 62 8.83 0.31 -14.20
CA SER A 62 9.15 1.73 -14.41
C SER A 62 8.90 2.21 -15.85
N PHE A 63 9.04 1.32 -16.85
CA PHE A 63 8.75 1.65 -18.25
C PHE A 63 7.27 1.51 -18.60
N ILE A 64 6.57 0.56 -17.97
CA ILE A 64 5.17 0.28 -18.33
C ILE A 64 4.15 1.14 -17.60
N GLN A 65 4.52 1.78 -16.48
CA GLN A 65 3.63 2.65 -15.70
C GLN A 65 2.89 3.69 -16.55
N SER A 66 1.65 3.99 -16.18
CA SER A 66 0.82 4.98 -16.88
C SER A 66 1.35 6.40 -16.64
N LYS A 67 1.65 6.73 -15.38
CA LYS A 67 2.16 8.04 -14.95
C LYS A 67 3.55 7.89 -14.31
N LYS A 68 4.60 8.27 -15.03
CA LYS A 68 6.01 8.05 -14.63
C LYS A 68 6.41 8.66 -13.27
N ASN A 69 5.78 9.77 -12.88
CA ASN A 69 6.12 10.49 -11.63
C ASN A 69 4.97 10.44 -10.61
N SER A 70 4.21 9.34 -10.58
CA SER A 70 3.18 9.19 -9.56
C SER A 70 3.82 8.90 -8.21
N PHE A 71 3.36 9.62 -7.20
CA PHE A 71 3.67 9.34 -5.81
C PHE A 71 3.04 8.03 -5.30
N PHE A 72 1.93 7.60 -5.92
CA PHE A 72 1.21 6.38 -5.57
C PHE A 72 1.53 5.23 -6.53
N ILE A 73 1.55 4.02 -5.98
CA ILE A 73 1.72 2.76 -6.70
C ILE A 73 0.63 2.60 -7.75
N GLN A 74 1.01 2.15 -8.95
CA GLN A 74 0.11 1.99 -10.11
C GLN A 74 0.03 0.55 -10.62
N ALA A 75 0.73 -0.38 -9.99
CA ALA A 75 0.72 -1.80 -10.34
C ALA A 75 0.83 -2.63 -9.07
N GLY A 76 0.09 -3.74 -9.01
CA GLY A 76 0.19 -4.65 -7.89
C GLY A 76 1.40 -5.57 -8.06
N THR A 77 2.01 -5.97 -6.96
CA THR A 77 3.12 -6.93 -6.94
C THR A 77 2.73 -8.17 -6.15
N THR A 78 3.20 -9.34 -6.57
CA THR A 78 2.95 -10.58 -5.83
C THR A 78 4.08 -11.58 -6.01
N GLU A 79 4.56 -12.13 -4.90
CA GLU A 79 5.43 -13.32 -4.86
C GLU A 79 4.62 -14.62 -4.94
N LYS A 80 3.34 -14.57 -4.55
CA LYS A 80 2.49 -15.76 -4.38
C LYS A 80 1.86 -16.18 -5.73
N PRO A 81 2.11 -17.41 -6.24
CA PRO A 81 1.61 -17.83 -7.56
C PRO A 81 0.09 -18.03 -7.63
N ASP A 82 -0.57 -18.33 -6.51
CA ASP A 82 -2.02 -18.41 -6.35
C ASP A 82 -2.67 -17.03 -6.48
N ALA A 83 -2.14 -15.99 -5.83
CA ALA A 83 -2.61 -14.62 -5.99
C ALA A 83 -2.51 -14.15 -7.45
N ALA A 84 -1.36 -14.37 -8.11
CA ALA A 84 -1.21 -14.09 -9.54
C ALA A 84 -2.25 -14.84 -10.41
N THR A 85 -2.56 -16.09 -10.05
CA THR A 85 -3.55 -16.91 -10.74
C THR A 85 -4.97 -16.36 -10.55
N ALA A 86 -5.33 -15.92 -9.34
CA ALA A 86 -6.62 -15.31 -9.05
C ALA A 86 -6.82 -14.02 -9.88
N LYS A 87 -5.79 -13.17 -9.94
CA LYS A 87 -5.79 -11.96 -10.76
C LYS A 87 -5.99 -12.25 -12.26
N LEU A 88 -5.33 -13.28 -12.80
CA LEU A 88 -5.57 -13.72 -14.19
C LEU A 88 -7.03 -14.16 -14.42
N LEU A 89 -7.63 -14.87 -13.46
CA LEU A 89 -9.02 -15.33 -13.54
C LEU A 89 -10.04 -14.19 -13.45
N GLU A 90 -9.67 -13.08 -12.81
CA GLU A 90 -10.43 -11.82 -12.81
C GLU A 90 -10.31 -11.04 -14.13
N GLY A 91 -9.48 -11.49 -15.07
CA GLY A 91 -9.27 -10.83 -16.37
C GLY A 91 -8.13 -9.82 -16.39
N ARG A 92 -7.26 -9.86 -15.38
CA ARG A 92 -6.05 -9.04 -15.33
C ARG A 92 -4.89 -9.72 -16.07
N ILE A 93 -3.82 -8.97 -16.25
CA ILE A 93 -2.59 -9.36 -16.92
C ILE A 93 -1.49 -9.47 -15.86
N VAL A 94 -0.66 -10.49 -16.00
CA VAL A 94 0.49 -10.72 -15.11
C VAL A 94 1.78 -10.66 -15.94
N ILE A 95 2.76 -9.91 -15.46
CA ILE A 95 4.09 -9.85 -16.07
C ILE A 95 5.07 -10.54 -15.14
N ILE A 96 5.80 -11.51 -15.69
CA ILE A 96 6.81 -12.30 -14.99
C ILE A 96 8.14 -12.03 -15.68
N VAL A 97 9.14 -11.66 -14.90
CA VAL A 97 10.48 -11.34 -15.41
C VAL A 97 11.44 -12.42 -14.92
N ASP A 98 12.23 -12.96 -15.83
CA ASP A 98 13.25 -13.95 -15.48
C ASP A 98 14.26 -13.36 -14.49
N GLY A 99 14.59 -14.13 -13.45
CA GLY A 99 15.43 -13.69 -12.32
C GLY A 99 14.72 -12.91 -11.21
N SER A 100 13.49 -12.42 -11.40
CA SER A 100 12.74 -11.71 -10.34
C SER A 100 11.85 -12.66 -9.52
N PRO A 101 11.87 -12.59 -8.17
CA PRO A 101 10.96 -13.38 -7.34
C PRO A 101 9.53 -12.81 -7.30
N ILE A 102 9.30 -11.63 -7.89
CA ILE A 102 8.04 -10.89 -7.84
C ILE A 102 7.42 -10.84 -9.24
N ALA A 103 6.11 -11.11 -9.32
CA ALA A 103 5.31 -10.88 -10.52
C ALA A 103 4.51 -9.57 -10.40
N ILE A 104 4.34 -8.87 -11.51
CA ILE A 104 3.55 -7.63 -11.60
C ILE A 104 2.14 -7.96 -12.09
N THR A 105 1.13 -7.30 -11.52
CA THR A 105 -0.29 -7.46 -11.86
C THR A 105 -0.88 -6.12 -12.31
N LEU A 106 -1.62 -6.14 -13.42
CA LEU A 106 -2.22 -4.96 -14.05
C LEU A 106 -3.58 -5.31 -14.68
N PRO A 107 -4.59 -4.43 -14.66
CA PRO A 107 -4.64 -3.14 -13.95
C PRO A 107 -4.71 -3.33 -12.43
N TYR A 108 -4.44 -2.25 -11.69
CA TYR A 108 -4.31 -2.23 -10.23
C TYR A 108 -5.27 -1.23 -9.59
N LEU A 109 -5.90 -1.67 -8.49
CA LEU A 109 -6.78 -0.89 -7.61
C LEU A 109 -6.13 -0.77 -6.23
N VAL A 110 -6.23 0.40 -5.59
CA VAL A 110 -5.63 0.62 -4.26
C VAL A 110 -6.23 -0.27 -3.17
N PHE A 111 -7.50 -0.63 -3.30
CA PHE A 111 -8.19 -1.45 -2.30
C PHE A 111 -7.66 -2.89 -2.24
N GLU A 112 -6.86 -3.30 -3.22
CA GLU A 112 -6.18 -4.59 -3.21
C GLU A 112 -5.11 -4.70 -2.13
N ASP A 113 -4.50 -3.59 -1.72
CA ASP A 113 -3.48 -3.63 -0.66
C ASP A 113 -4.08 -3.94 0.72
N VAL A 114 -5.39 -3.75 0.86
CA VAL A 114 -6.15 -4.12 2.05
C VAL A 114 -6.53 -5.61 2.00
N GLN A 115 -6.41 -6.27 0.85
CA GLN A 115 -6.73 -7.69 0.67
C GLN A 115 -5.47 -8.55 0.80
N ASP A 116 -5.60 -9.74 1.39
CA ASP A 116 -4.58 -10.78 1.30
C ASP A 116 -5.18 -12.09 0.77
N GLY A 117 -4.35 -12.94 0.16
CA GLY A 117 -4.78 -14.26 -0.31
C GLY A 117 -5.44 -15.10 0.79
N TYR A 118 -5.00 -14.97 2.05
CA TYR A 118 -5.57 -15.68 3.19
C TYR A 118 -7.01 -15.28 3.51
N ASP A 119 -7.45 -14.09 3.10
CA ASP A 119 -8.83 -13.63 3.28
C ASP A 119 -9.81 -14.54 2.51
N TYR A 120 -9.36 -15.15 1.40
CA TYR A 120 -10.16 -16.08 0.60
C TYR A 120 -10.10 -17.52 1.12
N TYR A 121 -9.20 -17.82 2.05
CA TYR A 121 -9.06 -19.14 2.69
C TYR A 121 -9.73 -19.21 4.07
N SER A 122 -10.23 -18.08 4.58
CA SER A 122 -10.91 -17.96 5.87
C SER A 122 -12.37 -17.53 5.69
N GLY A 123 -13.16 -17.68 6.77
CA GLY A 123 -14.58 -17.29 6.76
C GLY A 123 -14.78 -15.81 6.48
N ASP A 124 -15.82 -15.48 5.72
CA ASP A 124 -16.04 -14.14 5.13
C ASP A 124 -16.19 -13.03 6.19
N TRP A 125 -16.82 -13.34 7.33
CA TRP A 125 -16.97 -12.39 8.43
C TRP A 125 -15.61 -12.01 9.05
N ARG A 126 -14.71 -12.99 9.22
CA ARG A 126 -13.37 -12.78 9.79
C ARG A 126 -12.50 -12.01 8.80
N ALA A 127 -12.57 -12.37 7.52
CA ALA A 127 -11.88 -11.64 6.45
C ALA A 127 -12.29 -10.17 6.41
N SER A 128 -13.60 -9.89 6.43
CA SER A 128 -14.14 -8.52 6.44
C SER A 128 -13.66 -7.72 7.67
N MET A 129 -13.67 -8.34 8.86
CA MET A 129 -13.17 -7.71 10.07
C MET A 129 -11.68 -7.36 9.97
N ILE A 130 -10.85 -8.27 9.45
CA ILE A 130 -9.41 -8.05 9.29
C ILE A 130 -9.14 -6.95 8.25
N ARG A 131 -9.88 -6.93 7.12
CA ARG A 131 -9.78 -5.86 6.11
C ARG A 131 -10.12 -4.48 6.70
N MET A 132 -11.13 -4.40 7.56
CA MET A 132 -11.45 -3.17 8.30
C MET A 132 -10.31 -2.72 9.24
N PHE A 133 -9.70 -3.66 9.97
CA PHE A 133 -8.53 -3.35 10.80
C PHE A 133 -7.32 -2.89 9.97
N ARG A 134 -7.08 -3.47 8.80
CA ARG A 134 -6.00 -3.03 7.91
C ARG A 134 -6.23 -1.60 7.41
N LEU A 135 -7.46 -1.28 7.01
CA LEU A 135 -7.84 0.08 6.61
C LEU A 135 -7.70 1.08 7.76
N PHE A 136 -8.15 0.71 8.96
CA PHE A 136 -8.02 1.54 10.15
C PHE A 136 -6.54 1.75 10.52
N GLY A 137 -5.71 0.70 10.44
CA GLY A 137 -4.26 0.79 10.63
C GLY A 137 -3.60 1.76 9.66
N ALA A 138 -3.94 1.67 8.37
CA ALA A 138 -3.45 2.60 7.35
C ALA A 138 -3.85 4.07 7.62
N MET A 139 -5.10 4.30 8.05
CA MET A 139 -5.56 5.64 8.43
C MET A 139 -4.83 6.16 9.67
N LEU A 140 -4.66 5.34 10.70
CA LEU A 140 -3.93 5.70 11.91
C LEU A 140 -2.47 6.05 11.59
N THR A 141 -1.81 5.26 10.76
CA THR A 141 -0.44 5.53 10.33
C THR A 141 -0.25 6.95 9.83
N VAL A 142 -1.11 7.39 8.92
CA VAL A 142 -0.93 8.67 8.23
C VAL A 142 -1.48 9.83 9.08
N LEU A 143 -2.65 9.66 9.69
CA LEU A 143 -3.38 10.76 10.34
C LEU A 143 -2.98 10.96 11.80
N LEU A 144 -2.60 9.91 12.53
CA LEU A 144 -2.44 9.98 13.99
C LEU A 144 -1.35 10.96 14.45
N PRO A 145 -0.13 11.00 13.86
CA PRO A 145 0.90 11.95 14.29
C PRO A 145 0.49 13.40 14.05
N GLY A 146 -0.11 13.69 12.88
CA GLY A 146 -0.63 15.01 12.57
C GLY A 146 -1.78 15.40 13.52
N ALA A 147 -2.73 14.49 13.77
CA ALA A 147 -3.86 14.75 14.65
C ALA A 147 -3.42 15.03 16.09
N TYR A 148 -2.42 14.32 16.59
CA TYR A 148 -1.85 14.56 17.91
C TYR A 148 -1.28 15.97 18.05
N ILE A 149 -0.49 16.43 17.06
CA ILE A 149 0.07 17.79 17.07
C ILE A 149 -1.03 18.86 16.95
N ALA A 150 -2.05 18.63 16.12
CA ALA A 150 -3.20 19.52 16.01
C ALA A 150 -3.93 19.67 17.35
N LEU A 151 -4.17 18.56 18.04
CA LEU A 151 -4.81 18.54 19.36
C LEU A 151 -3.97 19.26 20.40
N GLN A 152 -2.69 18.95 20.49
CA GLN A 152 -1.81 19.52 21.52
C GLN A 152 -1.58 21.03 21.32
N THR A 153 -1.48 21.50 20.07
CA THR A 153 -1.07 22.87 19.76
C THR A 153 -2.27 23.82 19.58
N TYR A 154 -3.32 23.37 18.89
CA TYR A 154 -4.42 24.26 18.48
C TYR A 154 -5.75 23.96 19.20
N HIS A 155 -5.98 22.71 19.61
CA HIS A 155 -7.28 22.25 20.10
C HIS A 155 -7.21 21.47 21.42
N PHE A 156 -6.39 21.93 22.36
CA PHE A 156 -6.16 21.21 23.63
C PHE A 156 -7.43 21.12 24.48
N GLN A 157 -8.43 21.98 24.25
CA GLN A 157 -9.72 21.99 24.92
C GLN A 157 -10.58 20.75 24.59
N LEU A 158 -10.29 20.06 23.48
CA LEU A 158 -10.98 18.81 23.12
C LEU A 158 -10.51 17.61 23.96
N LEU A 159 -9.38 17.75 24.67
CA LEU A 159 -8.82 16.69 25.49
C LEU A 159 -9.47 16.67 26.87
N PRO A 160 -9.79 15.48 27.42
CA PRO A 160 -10.23 15.36 28.80
C PRO A 160 -9.20 16.00 29.74
N ILE A 161 -9.65 16.81 30.71
CA ILE A 161 -8.77 17.60 31.59
C ILE A 161 -7.71 16.71 32.26
N LYS A 162 -8.10 15.51 32.72
CA LYS A 162 -7.16 14.55 33.32
C LYS A 162 -6.02 14.15 32.37
N PHE A 163 -6.35 13.90 31.11
CA PHE A 163 -5.36 13.53 30.08
C PHE A 163 -4.46 14.71 29.72
N LEU A 164 -5.04 15.91 29.61
CA LEU A 164 -4.28 17.14 29.38
C LEU A 164 -3.26 17.40 30.49
N MET A 165 -3.64 17.22 31.77
CA MET A 165 -2.72 17.37 32.90
C MET A 165 -1.55 16.40 32.84
N THR A 166 -1.81 15.15 32.44
CA THR A 166 -0.75 14.15 32.22
C THR A 166 0.17 14.56 31.06
N LEU A 167 -0.38 15.05 29.95
CA LEU A 167 0.39 15.55 28.81
C LEU A 167 1.27 16.74 29.18
N MET A 168 0.72 17.73 29.87
CA MET A 168 1.47 18.89 30.34
C MET A 168 2.62 18.45 31.24
N SER A 169 2.34 17.61 32.24
CA SER A 169 3.38 17.08 33.14
C SER A 169 4.50 16.33 32.41
N ALA A 170 4.15 15.60 31.35
CA ALA A 170 5.11 14.85 30.53
C ALA A 170 5.91 15.73 29.55
N THR A 171 5.48 16.97 29.30
CA THR A 171 6.09 17.88 28.31
C THR A 171 6.78 19.10 28.92
N THR A 172 6.50 19.45 30.19
CA THR A 172 7.07 20.62 30.88
C THR A 172 8.60 20.69 30.83
N ASN A 173 9.28 19.54 30.89
CA ASN A 173 10.74 19.47 30.97
C ASN A 173 11.41 19.24 29.60
N ILE A 174 10.64 19.25 28.51
CA ILE A 174 11.16 18.96 27.18
C ILE A 174 11.62 20.27 26.52
N PRO A 175 12.85 20.32 26.00
CA PRO A 175 13.43 21.56 25.46
C PRO A 175 12.88 21.95 24.07
N PHE A 176 12.09 21.08 23.44
CA PHE A 176 11.61 21.24 22.07
C PHE A 176 10.12 21.57 22.00
N PRO A 177 9.70 22.40 21.02
CA PRO A 177 8.29 22.52 20.66
C PRO A 177 7.70 21.16 20.22
N PRO A 178 6.40 20.90 20.46
CA PRO A 178 5.78 19.61 20.16
C PRO A 178 5.98 19.12 18.72
N ALA A 179 5.94 20.03 17.74
CA ALA A 179 6.15 19.69 16.34
C ALA A 179 7.59 19.21 16.06
N ILE A 180 8.59 19.87 16.65
CA ILE A 180 10.01 19.51 16.48
C ILE A 180 10.30 18.21 17.21
N GLU A 181 9.78 18.05 18.43
CA GLU A 181 9.86 16.80 19.20
C GLU A 181 9.33 15.62 18.37
N MET A 182 8.14 15.75 17.81
CA MET A 182 7.52 14.67 17.02
C MET A 182 8.28 14.38 15.72
N LEU A 183 8.82 15.40 15.05
CA LEU A 183 9.71 15.20 13.90
C LEU A 183 10.96 14.39 14.28
N LEU A 184 11.58 14.69 15.42
CA LEU A 184 12.75 13.96 15.91
C LEU A 184 12.40 12.49 16.19
N VAL A 185 11.30 12.24 16.90
CA VAL A 185 10.85 10.86 17.20
C VAL A 185 10.54 10.10 15.91
N MET A 186 9.79 10.70 14.98
CA MET A 186 9.48 10.06 13.69
C MET A 186 10.73 9.77 12.87
N THR A 187 11.66 10.72 12.79
CA THR A 187 12.93 10.54 12.09
C THR A 187 13.74 9.41 12.71
N LEU A 188 13.78 9.35 14.04
CA LEU A 188 14.48 8.29 14.75
C LEU A 188 13.91 6.90 14.45
N PHE A 189 12.58 6.76 14.49
CA PHE A 189 11.92 5.50 14.12
C PHE A 189 12.17 5.11 12.67
N GLU A 190 12.19 6.07 11.74
CA GLU A 190 12.49 5.79 10.33
C GLU A 190 13.96 5.36 10.14
N VAL A 191 14.91 6.03 10.81
CA VAL A 191 16.33 5.64 10.82
C VAL A 191 16.50 4.23 11.38
N LEU A 192 15.84 3.90 12.49
CA LEU A 192 15.85 2.56 13.07
C LEU A 192 15.28 1.53 12.10
N ASN A 193 14.16 1.84 11.44
CA ASN A 193 13.55 0.95 10.44
C ASN A 193 14.50 0.69 9.27
N GLN A 194 15.10 1.73 8.69
CA GLN A 194 16.07 1.61 7.59
C GLN A 194 17.32 0.84 7.99
N ALA A 195 17.81 1.05 9.22
CA ALA A 195 18.94 0.29 9.73
C ALA A 195 18.58 -1.20 9.92
N SER A 196 17.35 -1.50 10.38
CA SER A 196 16.89 -2.87 10.59
C SER A 196 16.77 -3.68 9.29
N ILE A 197 16.33 -3.05 8.19
CA ILE A 197 16.15 -3.70 6.89
C ILE A 197 17.49 -3.98 6.21
N ARG A 198 18.51 -3.15 6.46
CA ARG A 198 19.86 -3.33 5.89
C ARG A 198 20.70 -4.36 6.64
N MET A 199 20.37 -4.64 7.90
CA MET A 199 21.09 -5.62 8.71
C MET A 199 20.63 -7.05 8.38
N PRO A 200 21.51 -8.06 8.51
CA PRO A 200 21.08 -9.46 8.45
C PRO A 200 19.97 -9.74 9.46
N ARG A 201 19.04 -10.65 9.14
CA ARG A 201 17.79 -10.87 9.88
C ARG A 201 17.94 -10.97 11.41
N TYR A 202 18.98 -11.66 11.90
CA TYR A 202 19.25 -11.82 13.33
C TYR A 202 19.70 -10.51 14.01
N PHE A 203 20.49 -9.69 13.31
CA PHE A 203 20.91 -8.38 13.80
C PHE A 203 19.80 -7.34 13.66
N GLY A 204 18.96 -7.42 12.63
CA GLY A 204 17.82 -6.50 12.43
C GLY A 204 16.80 -6.55 13.57
N ILE A 205 16.44 -7.76 14.04
CA ILE A 205 15.54 -7.92 15.19
C ILE A 205 16.19 -7.35 16.45
N SER A 206 17.45 -7.70 16.72
CA SER A 206 18.19 -7.21 17.89
C SER A 206 18.30 -5.69 17.91
N LEU A 207 18.65 -5.08 16.76
CA LEU A 207 18.72 -3.63 16.60
C LEU A 207 17.36 -2.97 16.81
N SER A 208 16.29 -3.58 16.32
CA SER A 208 14.92 -3.06 16.51
C SER A 208 14.51 -3.09 17.99
N VAL A 209 14.82 -4.17 18.71
CA VAL A 209 14.52 -4.29 20.16
C VAL A 209 15.35 -3.31 20.98
N VAL A 210 16.66 -3.22 20.73
CA VAL A 210 17.55 -2.28 21.42
C VAL A 210 17.16 -0.84 21.10
N GLY A 211 16.89 -0.52 19.83
CA GLY A 211 16.46 0.80 19.40
C GLY A 211 15.11 1.21 19.98
N ALA A 212 14.11 0.33 19.95
CA ALA A 212 12.78 0.66 20.48
C ALA A 212 12.77 0.79 22.00
N ILE A 213 13.41 -0.13 22.73
CA ILE A 213 13.35 -0.17 24.20
C ILE A 213 14.43 0.73 24.81
N VAL A 214 15.70 0.50 24.48
CA VAL A 214 16.82 1.17 25.17
C VAL A 214 16.88 2.64 24.79
N LEU A 215 16.83 2.94 23.49
CA LEU A 215 16.89 4.34 23.04
C LEU A 215 15.61 5.10 23.40
N GLY A 216 14.44 4.46 23.23
CA GLY A 216 13.15 5.05 23.59
C GLY A 216 13.05 5.36 25.08
N ASP A 217 13.30 4.39 25.95
CA ASP A 217 13.24 4.56 27.41
C ASP A 217 14.29 5.57 27.91
N THR A 218 15.52 5.49 27.38
CA THR A 218 16.58 6.44 27.77
C THR A 218 16.25 7.86 27.33
N ALA A 219 15.72 8.05 26.12
CA ALA A 219 15.36 9.37 25.60
C ALA A 219 14.16 9.98 26.36
N VAL A 220 13.21 9.15 26.81
CA VAL A 220 12.12 9.60 27.70
C VAL A 220 12.66 9.97 29.08
N LYS A 221 13.52 9.14 29.68
CA LYS A 221 14.10 9.39 31.01
C LYS A 221 15.05 10.59 31.04
N SER A 222 15.77 10.85 29.96
CA SER A 222 16.64 12.03 29.83
C SER A 222 15.87 13.33 29.60
N GLY A 223 14.54 13.26 29.43
CA GLY A 223 13.71 14.43 29.15
C GLY A 223 13.86 14.97 27.72
N LEU A 224 14.44 14.20 26.80
CA LEU A 224 14.63 14.63 25.41
C LEU A 224 13.32 14.56 24.62
N ILE A 225 12.48 13.57 24.91
CA ILE A 225 11.20 13.32 24.24
C ILE A 225 10.13 12.86 25.25
N SER A 226 8.85 13.10 24.96
CA SER A 226 7.75 12.73 25.86
C SER A 226 7.28 11.30 25.62
N SER A 227 6.86 10.62 26.69
CA SER A 227 6.26 9.27 26.57
C SER A 227 5.02 9.24 25.65
N PRO A 228 4.11 10.24 25.70
CA PRO A 228 2.96 10.29 24.80
C PRO A 228 3.34 10.43 23.32
N SER A 229 4.34 11.25 22.98
CA SER A 229 4.82 11.38 21.59
C SER A 229 5.39 10.05 21.07
N VAL A 230 6.21 9.37 21.88
CA VAL A 230 6.77 8.05 21.52
C VAL A 230 5.67 7.02 21.29
N LEU A 231 4.66 6.99 22.16
CA LEU A 231 3.51 6.10 22.02
C LEU A 231 2.76 6.33 20.71
N VAL A 232 2.49 7.60 20.38
CA VAL A 232 1.79 7.98 19.14
C VAL A 232 2.57 7.56 17.89
N VAL A 233 3.88 7.80 17.86
CA VAL A 233 4.73 7.37 16.73
C VAL A 233 4.79 5.86 16.64
N ALA A 234 4.94 5.15 17.76
CA ALA A 234 4.99 3.69 17.78
C ALA A 234 3.68 3.08 17.23
N LEU A 235 2.52 3.57 17.67
CA LEU A 235 1.22 3.13 17.16
C LEU A 235 1.06 3.39 15.66
N SER A 236 1.44 4.59 15.21
CA SER A 236 1.43 4.94 13.79
C SER A 236 2.38 4.06 12.97
N ALA A 237 3.57 3.76 13.48
CA ALA A 237 4.56 2.93 12.82
C ALA A 237 4.11 1.46 12.72
N ILE A 238 3.48 0.91 13.77
CA ILE A 238 2.92 -0.45 13.73
C ILE A 238 1.81 -0.57 12.68
N GLY A 239 0.98 0.48 12.55
CA GLY A 239 -0.09 0.53 11.55
C GLY A 239 0.40 0.38 10.10
N ILE A 240 1.64 0.79 9.78
CA ILE A 240 2.20 0.72 8.42
C ILE A 240 2.23 -0.74 7.93
N PHE A 241 2.55 -1.68 8.83
CA PHE A 241 2.65 -3.10 8.50
C PHE A 241 1.31 -3.76 8.18
N CYS A 242 0.18 -3.06 8.38
CA CYS A 242 -1.11 -3.53 7.91
C CYS A 242 -1.23 -3.50 6.38
N VAL A 243 -0.46 -2.63 5.71
CA VAL A 243 -0.48 -2.42 4.25
C VAL A 243 0.97 -2.33 3.75
N PRO A 244 1.71 -3.46 3.73
CA PRO A 244 3.16 -3.47 3.54
C PRO A 244 3.60 -2.94 2.17
N ASP A 245 2.79 -3.13 1.13
CA ASP A 245 3.12 -2.64 -0.21
C ASP A 245 3.17 -1.11 -0.28
N GLN A 246 2.49 -0.41 0.64
CA GLN A 246 2.39 1.06 0.66
C GLN A 246 3.32 1.74 1.69
N VAL A 247 4.28 1.01 2.28
CA VAL A 247 5.20 1.54 3.31
C VAL A 247 5.85 2.85 2.86
N GLY A 248 6.41 2.90 1.65
CA GLY A 248 7.09 4.11 1.13
C GLY A 248 6.15 5.31 1.01
N THR A 249 4.99 5.11 0.37
CA THR A 249 3.96 6.14 0.20
C THR A 249 3.47 6.66 1.55
N MET A 250 3.11 5.75 2.47
CA MET A 250 2.56 6.09 3.78
C MET A 250 3.59 6.77 4.69
N SER A 251 4.86 6.35 4.66
CA SER A 251 5.91 7.01 5.43
C SER A 251 6.06 8.48 5.02
N ILE A 252 6.09 8.78 3.72
CA ILE A 252 6.20 10.17 3.25
C ILE A 252 4.93 10.97 3.59
N LEU A 253 3.73 10.39 3.39
CA LEU A 253 2.48 11.05 3.76
C LEU A 253 2.43 11.37 5.25
N ARG A 254 2.89 10.45 6.11
CA ARG A 254 2.93 10.64 7.55
C ARG A 254 3.75 11.88 7.94
N PHE A 255 4.92 12.09 7.34
CA PHE A 255 5.70 13.32 7.54
C PHE A 255 4.98 14.55 7.00
N LEU A 256 4.37 14.45 5.80
CA LEU A 256 3.63 15.56 5.19
C LEU A 256 2.45 16.01 6.06
N TYR A 257 1.63 15.08 6.57
CA TYR A 257 0.52 15.36 7.46
C TYR A 257 0.97 16.02 8.76
N LEU A 258 2.10 15.56 9.31
CA LEU A 258 2.65 16.18 10.50
C LEU A 258 3.09 17.64 10.25
N CYS A 259 3.85 17.88 9.19
CA CYS A 259 4.33 19.23 8.85
C CYS A 259 3.16 20.20 8.59
N ILE A 260 2.15 19.77 7.83
CA ILE A 260 0.98 20.61 7.55
C ILE A 260 0.15 20.84 8.82
N SER A 261 -0.04 19.81 9.64
CA SER A 261 -0.74 19.94 10.92
C SER A 261 -0.03 20.86 11.91
N ALA A 262 1.31 20.85 11.93
CA ALA A 262 2.09 21.74 12.78
C ALA A 262 1.83 23.22 12.47
N VAL A 263 1.55 23.57 11.22
CA VAL A 263 1.33 24.95 10.78
C VAL A 263 -0.16 25.36 10.78
N LEU A 264 -1.05 24.44 10.40
CA LEU A 264 -2.47 24.74 10.12
C LEU A 264 -3.46 23.93 10.98
N GLY A 265 -2.98 23.08 11.89
CA GLY A 265 -3.81 22.20 12.72
C GLY A 265 -4.71 21.29 11.89
N PHE A 266 -5.92 21.04 12.41
CA PHE A 266 -6.90 20.18 11.74
C PHE A 266 -7.37 20.70 10.38
N VAL A 267 -7.39 22.03 10.20
CA VAL A 267 -7.79 22.63 8.92
C VAL A 267 -6.82 22.21 7.81
N GLY A 268 -5.52 22.27 8.09
CA GLY A 268 -4.50 21.81 7.15
C GLY A 268 -4.60 20.32 6.83
N MET A 269 -4.87 19.49 7.85
CA MET A 269 -5.07 18.06 7.65
C MET A 269 -6.26 17.78 6.71
N ILE A 270 -7.41 18.42 6.95
CA ILE A 270 -8.61 18.25 6.11
C ILE A 270 -8.32 18.66 4.67
N ILE A 271 -7.68 19.81 4.46
CA ILE A 271 -7.30 20.29 3.12
C ILE A 271 -6.38 19.29 2.43
N LEU A 272 -5.34 18.81 3.12
CA LEU A 272 -4.41 17.82 2.57
C LEU A 272 -5.13 16.51 2.20
N THR A 273 -6.05 16.04 3.05
CA THR A 273 -6.86 14.85 2.78
C THR A 273 -7.71 15.03 1.52
N ILE A 274 -8.37 16.18 1.36
CA ILE A 274 -9.16 16.48 0.16
C ILE A 274 -8.28 16.48 -1.10
N VAL A 275 -7.11 17.13 -1.05
CA VAL A 275 -6.16 17.18 -2.17
C VAL A 275 -5.68 15.77 -2.55
N ILE A 276 -5.35 14.95 -1.56
CA ILE A 276 -4.91 13.57 -1.80
C ILE A 276 -6.05 12.74 -2.41
N ILE A 277 -7.27 12.80 -1.87
CA ILE A 277 -8.41 12.06 -2.41
C ILE A 277 -8.71 12.50 -3.84
N ALA A 278 -8.69 13.81 -4.12
CA ALA A 278 -8.89 14.34 -5.46
C ALA A 278 -7.81 13.85 -6.44
N TYR A 279 -6.54 13.84 -6.01
CA TYR A 279 -5.45 13.29 -6.80
C TYR A 279 -5.65 11.80 -7.08
N LEU A 280 -5.99 11.01 -6.06
CA LEU A 280 -6.26 9.57 -6.21
C LEU A 280 -7.45 9.28 -7.13
N ALA A 281 -8.50 10.09 -7.05
CA ALA A 281 -9.66 9.98 -7.94
C ALA A 281 -9.33 10.31 -9.41
N SER A 282 -8.29 11.12 -9.65
CA SER A 282 -7.81 11.44 -11.00
C SER A 282 -6.90 10.37 -11.61
N LEU A 283 -6.45 9.39 -10.82
CA LEU A 283 -5.57 8.33 -11.30
C LEU A 283 -6.36 7.24 -12.02
N GLU A 284 -5.84 6.83 -13.17
CA GLU A 284 -6.36 5.74 -13.97
C GLU A 284 -5.22 4.79 -14.36
N ASN A 285 -5.41 3.50 -14.08
CA ASN A 285 -4.49 2.44 -14.43
C ASN A 285 -5.08 1.60 -15.55
N PHE A 286 -4.66 1.87 -16.80
CA PHE A 286 -5.03 1.06 -17.97
C PHE A 286 -6.55 0.87 -18.16
N GLY A 287 -7.35 1.94 -18.07
CA GLY A 287 -8.81 1.84 -18.22
C GLY A 287 -9.56 1.57 -16.92
N THR A 288 -8.84 1.38 -15.80
CA THR A 288 -9.43 1.14 -14.48
C THR A 288 -9.18 2.35 -13.55
N PRO A 289 -10.24 2.98 -13.01
CA PRO A 289 -10.10 4.04 -12.02
C PRO A 289 -9.43 3.53 -10.74
N TYR A 290 -8.48 4.29 -10.20
CA TYR A 290 -7.65 3.85 -9.06
C TYR A 290 -8.44 3.57 -7.77
N LEU A 291 -9.48 4.37 -7.52
CA LEU A 291 -10.35 4.29 -6.33
C LEU A 291 -11.61 3.45 -6.54
N ALA A 292 -11.74 2.75 -7.67
CA ALA A 292 -12.83 1.82 -7.85
C ALA A 292 -12.73 0.68 -6.81
N PRO A 293 -13.85 0.17 -6.27
CA PRO A 293 -15.24 0.43 -6.65
C PRO A 293 -15.95 1.52 -5.83
N TYR A 294 -15.23 2.32 -5.05
CA TYR A 294 -15.84 3.37 -4.21
C TYR A 294 -15.94 4.72 -4.94
N ALA A 295 -14.95 5.04 -5.76
CA ALA A 295 -14.95 6.20 -6.65
C ALA A 295 -14.35 5.80 -8.02
N PRO A 296 -15.17 5.60 -9.07
CA PRO A 296 -16.63 5.68 -9.10
C PRO A 296 -17.29 4.56 -8.28
N ARG A 297 -18.51 4.81 -7.80
CA ARG A 297 -19.27 3.81 -7.04
C ARG A 297 -19.79 2.70 -7.98
N ILE A 298 -19.22 1.51 -7.88
CA ILE A 298 -19.59 0.33 -8.67
C ILE A 298 -20.18 -0.72 -7.73
N SER A 299 -21.50 -0.69 -7.56
CA SER A 299 -22.20 -1.51 -6.56
C SER A 299 -21.92 -3.02 -6.62
N PRO A 300 -21.83 -3.67 -7.80
CA PRO A 300 -21.52 -5.10 -7.86
C PRO A 300 -20.14 -5.47 -7.31
N ASP A 301 -19.18 -4.55 -7.34
CA ASP A 301 -17.80 -4.81 -6.92
C ASP A 301 -17.59 -4.52 -5.42
N LEU A 302 -18.53 -3.83 -4.76
CA LEU A 302 -18.48 -3.57 -3.31
C LEU A 302 -18.50 -4.87 -2.47
N GLN A 303 -18.98 -5.96 -3.05
CA GLN A 303 -19.01 -7.28 -2.41
C GLN A 303 -17.61 -7.88 -2.19
N ASP A 304 -16.58 -7.38 -2.88
CA ASP A 304 -15.18 -7.81 -2.70
C ASP A 304 -14.25 -6.61 -2.58
N GLY A 305 -14.60 -5.71 -1.67
CA GLY A 305 -13.82 -4.53 -1.32
C GLY A 305 -13.29 -4.65 0.11
N VAL A 306 -13.74 -3.74 0.97
CA VAL A 306 -13.43 -3.75 2.42
C VAL A 306 -14.21 -4.88 3.10
N LEU A 307 -15.47 -5.07 2.68
CA LEU A 307 -16.25 -6.24 3.03
C LEU A 307 -16.04 -7.32 1.98
N LYS A 308 -16.02 -8.57 2.41
CA LYS A 308 -15.92 -9.75 1.57
C LYS A 308 -17.23 -10.54 1.69
N ALA A 309 -17.92 -10.71 0.57
CA ALA A 309 -19.04 -11.63 0.44
C ALA A 309 -18.56 -13.06 0.17
N ASP A 310 -19.48 -14.02 0.27
CA ASP A 310 -19.20 -15.41 -0.06
C ASP A 310 -18.69 -15.54 -1.50
N SER A 311 -17.57 -16.24 -1.65
CA SER A 311 -16.95 -16.49 -2.95
C SER A 311 -17.85 -17.28 -3.90
N ALA A 312 -18.76 -18.10 -3.37
CA ALA A 312 -19.76 -18.80 -4.18
C ALA A 312 -20.89 -17.87 -4.69
N ALA A 313 -21.12 -16.73 -4.03
CA ALA A 313 -22.11 -15.75 -4.44
C ALA A 313 -21.57 -14.76 -5.48
N MET A 314 -20.25 -14.68 -5.66
CA MET A 314 -19.59 -13.78 -6.62
C MET A 314 -19.64 -14.32 -8.05
N GLU A 315 -20.81 -14.24 -8.68
CA GLU A 315 -21.05 -14.80 -10.02
C GLU A 315 -20.32 -14.06 -11.16
N LEU A 316 -20.11 -12.77 -10.99
CA LEU A 316 -19.56 -11.88 -12.01
C LEU A 316 -18.11 -11.49 -11.67
N ARG A 317 -17.32 -11.23 -12.72
CA ARG A 317 -16.00 -10.61 -12.59
C ARG A 317 -16.14 -9.12 -12.26
N PRO A 318 -15.13 -8.51 -11.61
CA PRO A 318 -15.17 -7.09 -11.25
C PRO A 318 -15.46 -6.20 -12.46
N TYR A 319 -16.42 -5.29 -12.32
CA TYR A 319 -16.77 -4.28 -13.32
C TYR A 319 -15.71 -3.18 -13.45
N SER A 320 -15.00 -2.89 -12.37
CA SER A 320 -13.88 -1.95 -12.30
C SER A 320 -12.75 -2.32 -13.26
N ILE A 321 -12.64 -3.60 -13.61
CA ILE A 321 -11.64 -4.12 -14.53
C ILE A 321 -12.30 -4.33 -15.90
N PRO A 322 -11.76 -3.73 -16.97
CA PRO A 322 -12.17 -4.05 -18.33
C PRO A 322 -11.93 -5.53 -18.63
N THR A 323 -12.99 -6.26 -18.93
CA THR A 323 -12.95 -7.69 -19.28
C THR A 323 -13.94 -7.98 -20.41
N GLN A 324 -13.61 -8.97 -21.24
CA GLN A 324 -14.47 -9.41 -22.34
C GLN A 324 -15.57 -10.36 -21.86
N ASN A 325 -15.23 -11.29 -20.97
CA ASN A 325 -16.17 -12.23 -20.37
C ASN A 325 -16.47 -11.82 -18.92
N ARG A 326 -17.72 -11.50 -18.63
CA ARG A 326 -18.16 -11.05 -17.29
C ARG A 326 -18.52 -12.17 -16.33
N ARG A 327 -18.82 -13.40 -16.80
CA ARG A 327 -19.28 -14.49 -15.91
C ARG A 327 -18.10 -15.27 -15.34
N ARG A 328 -17.98 -15.26 -14.01
CA ARG A 328 -17.02 -16.06 -13.23
C ARG A 328 -17.58 -17.44 -12.93
N ILE A 329 -18.82 -17.52 -12.46
CA ILE A 329 -19.51 -18.76 -12.10
C ILE A 329 -20.59 -19.04 -13.15
N ARG A 330 -20.61 -20.26 -13.68
CA ARG A 330 -21.75 -20.76 -14.46
C ARG A 330 -22.71 -21.37 -13.44
N LYS A 331 -23.86 -20.75 -13.23
CA LYS A 331 -25.00 -21.42 -12.60
C LYS A 331 -25.70 -22.23 -13.68
N ASP A 332 -25.90 -23.51 -13.40
CA ASP A 332 -26.75 -24.39 -14.18
C ASP A 332 -28.22 -23.94 -14.04
#